data_AF-A0A0A2K7F7-F1
#
_entry.id   AF-A0A0A2K7F7-F1
#
_cell.length_a   1.000
_cell.length_b   1.000
_cell.length_c   1.000
_cell.angle_alpha   90.00
_cell.angle_beta   90.00
_cell.angle_gamma   90.00
#
_symmetry.space_group_name_H-M   'P 1'
#
loop_
_entity.id
_entity.type
_entity.pdbx_description
1 polymer ?
#
loop_
_entity_poly.entity_id
_entity_poly.type
_entity_poly.pdbx_seq_one_letter_code
_entity_poly.pdbx_strand_id
1 'polypeptide(L)'
;MSHSTELPLPPLKDVITQLLETPTSNDPIPWGLSVSVEHLLILIYAINSLAFQARAGLLRYLSLDRIRCASGNWKRIWDSVIGLQNKDQLLHLGYPKHAQELWWLLNATLDATGRADVSLRYMDNTATDDLGNLNEFIQWCHQSAP
;
A
#
# COMPACT_ATOMS: atom_id res chain seq x y z
N MET A 1 35.83 -0.62 -13.01
CA MET A 1 34.67 0.17 -12.55
C MET A 1 33.45 -0.32 -13.31
N SER A 2 32.73 -1.28 -12.75
CA SER A 2 31.49 -1.80 -13.33
C SER A 2 30.38 -0.81 -13.01
N HIS A 3 29.91 -0.07 -14.02
CA HIS A 3 28.65 0.65 -13.93
C HIS A 3 27.56 -0.39 -13.63
N SER A 4 27.03 -0.40 -12.41
CA SER A 4 25.76 -1.07 -12.15
C SER A 4 24.74 -0.38 -13.03
N THR A 5 24.43 -0.98 -14.18
CA THR A 5 23.31 -0.58 -15.01
C THR A 5 22.06 -0.77 -14.16
N GLU A 6 21.57 0.32 -13.56
CA GLU A 6 20.24 0.34 -12.95
C GLU A 6 19.27 -0.16 -14.02
N LEU A 7 18.67 -1.32 -13.75
CA LEU A 7 17.64 -1.86 -14.63
C LEU A 7 16.49 -0.83 -14.67
N PRO A 8 15.96 -0.53 -15.86
CA PRO A 8 14.84 0.40 -15.98
C PRO A 8 13.66 -0.12 -15.18
N LEU A 9 12.92 0.79 -14.55
CA LEU A 9 11.70 0.47 -13.81
C LEU A 9 10.72 -0.25 -14.76
N PRO A 10 10.18 -1.42 -14.36
CA PRO A 10 9.17 -2.10 -15.16
C PRO A 10 7.88 -1.25 -15.24
N PRO A 11 7.04 -1.48 -16.26
CA PRO A 11 5.71 -0.89 -16.32
C PRO A 11 4.91 -1.12 -15.03
N LEU A 12 4.08 -0.15 -14.63
CA LEU A 12 3.28 -0.20 -13.39
C LEU A 12 2.50 -1.51 -13.23
N LYS A 13 1.89 -2.01 -14.31
CA LYS A 13 1.14 -3.28 -14.31
C LYS A 13 2.02 -4.47 -13.90
N ASP A 14 3.27 -4.50 -14.34
CA ASP A 14 4.18 -5.63 -14.14
C ASP A 14 4.71 -5.57 -12.70
N VAL A 15 5.00 -4.36 -12.22
CA VAL A 15 5.34 -4.11 -10.82
C VAL A 15 4.21 -4.55 -9.87
N ILE A 16 2.97 -4.13 -10.13
CA ILE A 16 1.82 -4.50 -9.29
C ILE A 16 1.58 -6.02 -9.33
N THR A 17 1.65 -6.62 -10.52
CA THR A 17 1.52 -8.08 -10.67
C THR A 17 2.58 -8.80 -9.84
N GLN A 18 3.83 -8.36 -9.92
CA GLN A 18 4.91 -8.93 -9.12
C GLN A 18 4.67 -8.74 -7.62
N LEU A 19 4.22 -7.58 -7.16
CA LEU A 19 3.90 -7.37 -5.74
C LEU A 19 2.78 -8.30 -5.24
N LEU A 20 1.78 -8.58 -6.08
CA LEU A 20 0.65 -9.48 -5.80
C LEU A 20 0.99 -10.97 -5.86
N GLU A 21 2.05 -11.34 -6.58
CA GLU A 21 2.43 -12.74 -6.83
C GLU A 21 3.65 -13.18 -6.02
N THR A 22 4.55 -12.25 -5.71
CA THR A 22 5.74 -12.54 -4.91
C THR A 22 5.30 -12.88 -3.49
N PRO A 23 5.52 -14.11 -3.01
CA PRO A 23 5.29 -14.44 -1.62
C PRO A 23 6.12 -13.50 -0.74
N THR A 24 5.66 -13.21 0.48
CA THR A 24 6.46 -12.46 1.45
C THR A 24 7.69 -13.31 1.86
N SER A 25 8.72 -13.34 1.03
CA SER A 25 10.01 -13.98 1.30
C SER A 25 11.03 -12.92 1.71
N ASN A 26 12.17 -13.36 2.25
CA ASN A 26 13.26 -12.45 2.58
C ASN A 26 14.02 -11.95 1.37
N ASP A 27 13.72 -12.43 0.17
CA ASP A 27 14.47 -12.07 -1.03
C ASP A 27 14.20 -10.61 -1.43
N PRO A 28 15.24 -9.90 -1.87
CA PRO A 28 15.09 -8.53 -2.35
C PRO A 28 14.35 -8.51 -3.69
N ILE A 29 13.43 -7.56 -3.84
CA ILE A 29 12.73 -7.34 -5.10
C ILE A 29 13.72 -6.68 -6.08
N PRO A 30 13.99 -7.25 -7.26
CA PRO A 30 15.15 -6.89 -8.09
C PRO A 30 15.26 -5.42 -8.49
N TRP A 31 14.14 -4.73 -8.69
CA TRP A 31 14.08 -3.33 -9.10
C TRP A 31 13.93 -2.35 -7.93
N GLY A 32 13.85 -2.84 -6.68
CA GLY A 32 13.53 -2.02 -5.51
C GLY A 32 14.50 -0.85 -5.26
N LEU A 33 15.75 -0.97 -5.70
CA LEU A 33 16.77 0.08 -5.56
C LEU A 33 16.61 1.23 -6.56
N SER A 34 15.92 1.02 -7.68
CA SER A 34 15.68 2.04 -8.71
C SER A 34 14.41 2.87 -8.45
N VAL A 35 13.73 2.66 -7.33
CA VAL A 35 12.40 3.22 -7.03
C VAL A 35 12.52 4.49 -6.19
N SER A 36 11.85 5.56 -6.62
CA SER A 36 11.72 6.78 -5.80
C SER A 36 10.45 6.77 -4.93
N VAL A 37 10.35 7.74 -4.01
CA VAL A 37 9.19 7.89 -3.13
C VAL A 37 7.89 8.13 -3.91
N GLU A 38 7.96 8.89 -5.00
CA GLU A 38 6.82 9.19 -5.87
C GLU A 38 6.31 7.92 -6.56
N HIS A 39 7.20 7.02 -6.98
CA HIS A 39 6.83 5.73 -7.53
C HIS A 39 6.12 4.87 -6.47
N LEU A 40 6.63 4.86 -5.23
CA LEU A 40 5.97 4.14 -4.13
C LEU A 40 4.61 4.74 -3.78
N LEU A 41 4.44 6.06 -3.88
CA LEU A 41 3.14 6.71 -3.71
C LEU A 41 2.14 6.24 -4.77
N ILE A 42 2.55 6.20 -6.05
CA ILE A 42 1.71 5.69 -7.15
C ILE A 42 1.33 4.22 -6.88
N LEU A 43 2.28 3.41 -6.43
CA LEU A 43 2.04 2.00 -6.13
C LEU A 43 1.03 1.82 -4.99
N ILE A 44 1.11 2.59 -3.92
CA ILE A 44 0.17 2.43 -2.80
C ILE A 44 -1.24 2.90 -3.16
N TYR A 45 -1.40 3.91 -4.03
CA TYR A 45 -2.70 4.28 -4.61
C TYR A 45 -3.29 3.16 -5.46
N ALA A 46 -2.47 2.51 -6.28
CA ALA A 46 -2.91 1.37 -7.10
C ALA A 46 -3.37 0.20 -6.23
N ILE A 47 -2.61 -0.14 -5.18
CA ILE A 47 -2.99 -1.23 -4.25
C ILE A 47 -4.27 -0.88 -3.47
N ASN A 48 -4.43 0.36 -3.00
CA ASN A 48 -5.68 0.81 -2.35
C ASN A 48 -6.88 0.71 -3.30
N SER A 49 -6.69 1.08 -4.57
CA SER A 49 -7.74 0.95 -5.60
C SER A 49 -8.13 -0.51 -5.83
N LEU A 50 -7.17 -1.44 -5.85
CA LEU A 50 -7.43 -2.88 -5.92
C LEU A 50 -8.19 -3.39 -4.69
N ALA A 51 -7.82 -2.93 -3.49
CA ALA A 51 -8.50 -3.29 -2.24
C ALA A 51 -9.98 -2.86 -2.27
N PHE A 52 -10.25 -1.63 -2.69
CA PHE A 52 -11.62 -1.15 -2.87
C PHE A 52 -12.40 -1.98 -3.88
N GLN A 53 -11.83 -2.24 -5.06
CA GLN A 53 -12.51 -3.01 -6.11
C GLN A 53 -12.75 -4.47 -5.73
N ALA A 54 -11.83 -5.10 -4.99
CA ALA A 54 -11.99 -6.45 -4.46
C ALA A 54 -13.13 -6.49 -3.42
N ARG A 55 -13.15 -5.54 -2.47
CA ARG A 55 -14.21 -5.40 -1.46
C ARG A 55 -15.58 -5.11 -2.08
N ALA A 56 -15.63 -4.27 -3.11
CA ALA A 56 -16.85 -3.98 -3.86
C ALA A 56 -17.36 -5.16 -4.70
N GLY A 57 -16.62 -6.27 -4.77
CA GLY A 57 -17.00 -7.47 -5.52
C GLY A 57 -16.78 -7.36 -7.03
N LEU A 58 -16.06 -6.35 -7.51
CA LEU A 58 -15.71 -6.17 -8.93
C LEU A 58 -14.54 -7.08 -9.35
N LEU A 59 -13.57 -7.30 -8.46
CA LEU A 59 -12.41 -8.17 -8.71
C LEU A 59 -12.45 -9.44 -7.86
N ARG A 60 -13.49 -10.27 -8.03
CA ARG A 60 -13.67 -11.51 -7.23
C ARG A 60 -12.51 -12.51 -7.34
N TYR A 61 -11.72 -12.45 -8.41
CA TYR A 61 -10.55 -13.30 -8.60
C TYR A 61 -9.34 -12.88 -7.76
N LEU A 62 -9.34 -11.64 -7.24
CA LEU A 62 -8.26 -11.09 -6.44
C LEU A 62 -8.60 -11.27 -4.96
N SER A 63 -7.91 -12.20 -4.30
CA SER A 63 -8.10 -12.41 -2.86
C SER A 63 -7.50 -11.27 -2.03
N LEU A 64 -8.12 -10.96 -0.90
CA LEU A 64 -7.61 -9.98 0.06
C LEU A 64 -6.21 -10.36 0.57
N ASP A 65 -5.89 -11.65 0.63
CA ASP A 65 -4.56 -12.13 1.01
C ASP A 65 -3.47 -11.75 0.00
N ARG A 66 -3.77 -11.77 -1.30
CA ARG A 66 -2.82 -11.28 -2.32
C ARG A 66 -2.58 -9.78 -2.20
N ILE A 67 -3.63 -9.02 -1.87
CA ILE A 67 -3.52 -7.57 -1.62
C ILE A 67 -2.71 -7.30 -0.35
N ARG A 68 -2.93 -8.08 0.71
CA ARG A 68 -2.13 -8.03 1.95
C ARG A 68 -0.65 -8.37 1.68
N CYS A 69 -0.38 -9.35 0.81
CA CYS A 69 0.96 -9.70 0.36
C CYS A 69 1.63 -8.52 -0.37
N ALA A 70 0.94 -7.91 -1.33
CA ALA A 70 1.43 -6.72 -2.03
C ALA A 70 1.69 -5.54 -1.09
N SER A 71 0.81 -5.31 -0.10
CA SER A 71 1.01 -4.30 0.95
C SER A 71 2.29 -4.54 1.76
N GLY A 72 2.56 -5.80 2.13
CA GLY A 72 3.77 -6.18 2.85
C GLY A 72 5.04 -6.01 2.02
N ASN A 73 5.00 -6.44 0.74
CA ASN A 73 6.11 -6.26 -0.20
C ASN A 73 6.40 -4.78 -0.47
N TRP A 74 5.36 -3.96 -0.63
CA TRP A 74 5.50 -2.51 -0.75
C TRP A 74 6.20 -1.91 0.48
N LYS A 75 5.83 -2.32 1.70
CA LYS A 75 6.44 -1.82 2.94
C LYS A 75 7.93 -2.14 3.04
N ARG A 76 8.34 -3.33 2.60
CA ARG A 76 9.76 -3.72 2.56
C ARG A 76 10.59 -2.82 1.64
N ILE A 77 10.06 -2.52 0.45
CA ILE A 77 10.72 -1.60 -0.49
C ILE A 77 10.75 -0.19 0.11
N TRP A 78 9.63 0.27 0.68
CA TRP A 78 9.51 1.55 1.38
C TRP A 78 10.58 1.73 2.45
N ASP A 79 10.74 0.76 3.35
CA ASP A 79 11.71 0.82 4.44
C ASP A 79 13.14 0.85 3.92
N SER A 80 13.41 0.16 2.80
CA SER A 80 14.71 0.20 2.13
C SER A 80 14.98 1.58 1.51
N VAL A 81 14.02 2.17 0.81
CA VAL A 81 14.15 3.47 0.13
C VAL A 81 14.26 4.63 1.13
N ILE A 82 13.47 4.61 2.21
CA ILE A 82 13.51 5.63 3.26
C ILE A 82 14.77 5.47 4.13
N GLY A 83 15.20 4.25 4.42
CA GLY A 83 16.45 4.00 5.16
C GLY A 83 17.70 4.51 4.44
N LEU A 84 17.66 4.62 3.11
CA LEU A 84 18.74 5.15 2.28
C LEU A 84 18.73 6.69 2.13
N GLN A 85 17.61 7.36 2.46
CA GLN A 85 17.53 8.82 2.35
C GLN A 85 18.11 9.52 3.57
N ASN A 86 18.97 10.53 3.34
CA ASN A 86 19.45 11.42 4.39
C ASN A 86 18.28 12.23 4.98
N LYS A 87 18.29 12.45 6.30
CA LYS A 87 17.25 13.19 7.05
C LYS A 87 16.94 14.58 6.48
N ASP A 88 17.90 15.19 5.77
CA ASP A 88 17.73 16.50 5.16
C ASP A 88 16.89 16.47 3.87
N GLN A 89 16.84 15.34 3.15
CA GLN A 89 15.94 15.17 1.98
C GLN A 89 14.50 14.83 2.39
N LEU A 90 14.31 14.28 3.59
CA LEU A 90 12.99 14.02 4.18
C LEU A 90 12.23 15.31 4.54
N LEU A 91 12.92 16.46 4.65
CA LEU A 91 12.34 17.75 5.05
C LEU A 91 11.40 18.38 4.01
N HIS A 92 11.31 17.86 2.79
CA HIS A 92 10.53 18.48 1.71
C HIS A 92 9.13 17.94 1.44
N LEU A 93 8.65 16.90 2.13
CA LEU A 93 7.93 15.92 1.35
C LEU A 93 6.64 15.43 2.03
N GLY A 94 5.54 16.12 1.70
CA GLY A 94 4.17 15.67 1.97
C GLY A 94 3.88 14.30 1.33
N TYR A 95 4.53 13.97 0.20
CA TYR A 95 4.36 12.70 -0.48
C TYR A 95 4.75 11.46 0.35
N PRO A 96 5.93 11.38 1.02
CA PRO A 96 6.27 10.22 1.83
C PRO A 96 5.38 10.05 3.05
N LYS A 97 5.00 11.17 3.69
CA LYS A 97 4.01 11.13 4.76
C LYS A 97 2.70 10.52 4.23
N HIS A 98 2.20 11.00 3.10
CA HIS A 98 0.97 10.49 2.49
C HIS A 98 1.07 9.03 2.07
N ALA A 99 2.20 8.60 1.50
CA ALA A 99 2.40 7.23 1.07
C ALA A 99 2.30 6.26 2.27
N GLN A 100 2.90 6.64 3.39
CA GLN A 100 2.82 5.88 4.63
C GLN A 100 1.41 5.88 5.25
N GLU A 101 0.72 7.02 5.24
CA GLU A 101 -0.68 7.14 5.69
C GLU A 101 -1.62 6.22 4.88
N LEU A 102 -1.46 6.20 3.55
CA LEU A 102 -2.22 5.33 2.66
C LEU A 102 -1.93 3.84 2.90
N TRP A 103 -0.70 3.50 3.30
CA TRP A 103 -0.37 2.14 3.69
C TRP A 103 -1.02 1.74 5.01
N TRP A 104 -1.03 2.61 6.02
CA TRP A 104 -1.75 2.33 7.27
C TRP A 104 -3.25 2.16 7.03
N LEU A 105 -3.84 3.05 6.24
CA LEU A 105 -5.26 3.00 5.88
C LEU A 105 -5.62 1.71 5.13
N LEU A 106 -4.77 1.28 4.19
CA LEU A 106 -4.94 0.03 3.48
C LEU A 106 -5.00 -1.17 4.44
N ASN A 107 -4.03 -1.30 5.35
CA ASN A 107 -3.98 -2.43 6.27
C ASN A 107 -5.16 -2.41 7.25
N ALA A 108 -5.52 -1.24 7.77
CA ALA A 108 -6.71 -1.08 8.60
C ALA A 108 -7.99 -1.52 7.87
N THR A 109 -8.12 -1.17 6.59
CA THR A 109 -9.25 -1.57 5.73
C THR A 109 -9.28 -3.09 5.51
N LEU A 110 -8.13 -3.70 5.23
CA LEU A 110 -8.02 -5.15 5.05
C LEU A 110 -8.36 -5.92 6.33
N ASP A 111 -7.96 -5.41 7.49
CA ASP A 111 -8.25 -6.02 8.79
C ASP A 111 -9.72 -5.84 9.19
N ALA A 112 -10.31 -4.68 8.91
CA ALA A 112 -11.73 -4.42 9.14
C ALA A 112 -12.61 -5.32 8.27
N THR A 113 -12.22 -5.58 7.01
CA THR A 113 -12.97 -6.46 6.10
C THR A 113 -13.05 -7.90 6.63
N GLY A 114 -12.08 -8.35 7.41
CA GLY A 114 -12.09 -9.67 8.07
C GLY A 114 -12.98 -9.74 9.31
N ARG A 115 -13.45 -8.61 9.85
CA ARG A 115 -14.29 -8.53 11.06
C ARG A 115 -15.74 -8.30 10.64
N ALA A 116 -16.46 -9.39 10.39
CA ALA A 116 -17.82 -9.40 9.81
C ALA A 116 -18.93 -8.70 10.66
N ASP A 117 -18.60 -8.13 11.83
CA ASP A 117 -19.58 -7.68 12.83
C ASP A 117 -19.77 -6.15 12.86
N VAL A 118 -18.99 -5.36 12.11
CA VAL A 118 -19.05 -3.89 12.18
C VAL A 118 -19.41 -3.27 10.83
N SER A 119 -20.64 -2.75 10.72
CA SER A 119 -21.07 -1.93 9.60
C SER A 119 -20.55 -0.50 9.79
N LEU A 120 -19.36 -0.22 9.23
CA LEU A 120 -18.78 1.12 9.19
C LEU A 120 -19.09 1.76 7.83
N ARG A 121 -19.63 2.98 7.82
CA ARG A 121 -19.98 3.68 6.57
C ARG A 121 -18.80 3.89 5.62
N TYR A 122 -17.60 4.08 6.16
CA TYR A 122 -16.37 4.14 5.36
C TYR A 122 -16.09 2.82 4.61
N MET A 123 -16.52 1.70 5.18
CA MET A 123 -16.44 0.36 4.58
C MET A 123 -17.63 0.04 3.68
N ASP A 124 -18.57 0.97 3.46
CA ASP A 124 -19.57 0.80 2.43
C ASP A 124 -18.90 0.87 1.06
N ASN A 125 -19.47 0.18 0.07
CA ASN A 125 -18.95 0.16 -1.30
C ASN A 125 -19.31 1.45 -2.09
N THR A 126 -19.78 2.47 -1.39
CA THR A 126 -20.07 3.79 -1.95
C THR A 126 -18.78 4.58 -2.10
N ALA A 127 -18.45 4.95 -3.33
CA ALA A 127 -17.27 5.74 -3.69
C ALA A 127 -17.44 7.23 -3.29
N THR A 128 -17.57 7.48 -1.98
CA THR A 128 -17.65 8.82 -1.42
C THR A 128 -16.57 8.95 -0.36
N ASP A 129 -15.56 9.77 -0.66
CA ASP A 129 -14.51 10.20 0.27
C ASP A 129 -15.08 11.19 1.29
N ASP A 130 -16.04 10.73 2.08
CA ASP A 130 -16.52 11.50 3.22
C ASP A 130 -15.47 11.43 4.33
N LEU A 131 -14.80 12.57 4.56
CA LEU A 131 -13.77 12.69 5.59
C LEU A 131 -14.33 12.45 7.00
N GLY A 132 -15.63 12.67 7.21
CA GLY A 132 -16.32 12.33 8.46
C GLY A 132 -16.30 10.83 8.72
N ASN A 133 -16.80 10.04 7.77
CA ASN A 133 -16.79 8.58 7.81
C ASN A 133 -15.35 8.02 7.93
N LEU A 134 -14.38 8.59 7.23
CA LEU A 134 -12.96 8.19 7.38
C LEU A 134 -12.45 8.46 8.80
N ASN A 135 -12.76 9.62 9.38
CA ASN A 135 -12.35 9.92 10.74
C ASN A 135 -13.01 8.98 11.77
N GLU A 136 -14.30 8.69 11.63
CA GLU A 136 -15.00 7.69 12.47
C GLU A 136 -14.34 6.31 12.37
N PHE A 137 -13.98 5.89 11.16
CA PHE A 137 -13.26 4.64 10.91
C PHE A 137 -11.90 4.61 11.61
N ILE A 138 -11.10 5.68 11.50
CA ILE A 138 -9.79 5.79 12.17
C ILE A 138 -9.95 5.69 13.70
N GLN A 139 -10.95 6.36 14.27
CA GLN A 139 -11.23 6.29 15.71
C GLN A 139 -11.61 4.88 16.13
N TRP A 140 -12.45 4.19 15.34
CA TRP A 140 -12.81 2.80 15.58
C TRP A 140 -11.60 1.86 15.53
N CYS A 141 -10.69 2.04 14.55
CA CYS A 141 -9.46 1.26 14.47
C CYS A 141 -8.58 1.43 15.71
N HIS A 142 -8.46 2.66 16.22
CA HIS A 142 -7.71 2.94 17.44
C HIS A 142 -8.31 2.27 18.68
N GLN A 143 -9.64 2.23 18.80
CA GLN A 143 -10.33 1.58 19.92
C GLN A 143 -10.33 0.06 19.84
N SER A 144 -10.25 -0.49 18.62
CA SER A 144 -10.34 -1.92 18.33
C SER A 144 -8.97 -2.61 18.16
N ALA A 145 -7.89 -1.88 18.43
CA ALA A 145 -6.53 -2.40 18.46
C ALA A 145 -6.33 -3.22 19.76
N PRO A 146 -5.79 -4.46 19.68
CA PRO A 146 -5.54 -5.30 20.85
C PRO A 146 -4.45 -4.75 21.77
#